data_AF-A0A949VJ49-F1
#
_entry.id   AF-A0A949VJ49-F1
#
_cell.length_a   1.000
_cell.length_b   1.000
_cell.length_c   1.000
_cell.angle_alpha   90.00
_cell.angle_beta   90.00
_cell.angle_gamma   90.00
#
_symmetry.space_group_name_H-M   'P 1'
#
loop_
_entity.id
_entity.type
_entity.pdbx_description
1 polymer ?
#
loop_
_entity_poly.entity_id
_entity_poly.type
_entity_poly.pdbx_seq_one_letter_code
_entity_poly.pdbx_strand_id
1 'polypeptide(L)'
;MGEERLANVLVNALLEMVEQGFPDVAAELGESPELDGGQVIDPADDGAFLMIVLAGNLLELDRQLPSGPDRRITALTLSKFAQATGVQTSDLEREVGMLKAMMARLNHPSKNTVYAMSRALFHQYDLFGHQTDEYFRDKREPHPVTLKRLNGLMGFFLWDWENFHEHYRIAP
;
A
#
# COMPACT_ATOMS: atom_id res chain seq x y z
N MET A 1 4.29 -19.66 14.80
CA MET A 1 5.08 -19.39 13.58
C MET A 1 6.29 -18.56 13.96
N GLY A 2 7.46 -18.81 13.37
CA GLY A 2 8.67 -18.01 13.62
C GLY A 2 8.70 -16.73 12.76
N GLU A 3 9.41 -15.70 13.22
CA GLU A 3 9.49 -14.37 12.59
C GLU A 3 9.96 -14.43 11.13
N GLU A 4 11.00 -15.21 10.83
CA GLU A 4 11.52 -15.45 9.47
C GLU A 4 10.47 -16.02 8.52
N ARG A 5 9.68 -16.99 9.01
CA ARG A 5 8.63 -17.62 8.21
C ARG A 5 7.49 -16.64 7.96
N LEU A 6 7.10 -15.85 8.97
CA LEU A 6 6.09 -14.81 8.82
C LEU A 6 6.53 -13.77 7.79
N ALA A 7 7.74 -13.22 7.91
CA ALA A 7 8.26 -12.26 6.95
C ALA A 7 8.28 -12.81 5.52
N ASN A 8 8.69 -14.08 5.34
CA ASN A 8 8.70 -14.72 4.03
C ASN A 8 7.30 -14.89 3.43
N VAL A 9 6.33 -15.35 4.24
CA VAL A 9 4.94 -15.51 3.78
C VAL A 9 4.32 -14.15 3.45
N LEU A 10 4.55 -13.14 4.30
CA LEU A 10 4.07 -11.79 4.07
C LEU A 10 4.59 -11.23 2.74
N VAL A 11 5.91 -11.26 2.51
CA VAL A 11 6.52 -10.73 1.27
C VAL A 11 5.92 -11.38 0.03
N ASN A 12 5.86 -12.72 0.00
CA ASN A 12 5.31 -13.43 -1.16
C ASN A 12 3.84 -13.10 -1.39
N ALA A 13 3.04 -13.00 -0.33
CA ALA A 13 1.64 -12.64 -0.45
C ALA A 13 1.45 -11.20 -0.96
N LEU A 14 2.26 -10.24 -0.52
CA LEU A 14 2.15 -8.85 -1.00
C LEU A 14 2.53 -8.74 -2.49
N LEU A 15 3.58 -9.44 -2.92
CA LEU A 15 3.97 -9.50 -4.33
C LEU A 15 2.85 -10.11 -5.18
N GLU A 16 2.30 -11.25 -4.74
CA GLU A 16 1.21 -11.93 -5.44
C GLU A 16 -0.07 -11.09 -5.50
N MET A 17 -0.46 -10.45 -4.39
CA MET A 17 -1.62 -9.55 -4.34
C MET A 17 -1.48 -8.41 -5.34
N VAL A 18 -0.30 -7.82 -5.46
CA VAL A 18 -0.05 -6.71 -6.38
C VAL A 18 -0.02 -7.17 -7.83
N GLU A 19 0.70 -8.24 -8.13
CA GLU A 19 0.79 -8.82 -9.47
C GLU A 19 -0.61 -9.16 -10.03
N GLN A 20 -1.48 -9.71 -9.18
CA GLN A 20 -2.84 -10.10 -9.58
C GLN A 20 -3.84 -8.94 -9.54
N GLY A 21 -3.71 -8.02 -8.57
CA GLY A 21 -4.74 -7.03 -8.27
C GLY A 21 -4.50 -5.64 -8.85
N PHE A 22 -3.26 -5.26 -9.17
CA PHE A 22 -2.99 -3.93 -9.72
C PHE A 22 -3.67 -3.65 -11.08
N PRO A 23 -3.77 -4.61 -12.02
CA PRO A 23 -4.52 -4.41 -13.26
C PRO A 23 -5.99 -4.04 -13.01
N ASP A 24 -6.63 -4.59 -11.97
CA ASP A 24 -8.00 -4.25 -11.61
C ASP A 24 -8.11 -2.83 -11.03
N VAL A 25 -7.10 -2.39 -10.26
CA VAL A 25 -7.00 -0.99 -9.79
C VAL A 25 -6.84 -0.03 -10.97
N ALA A 26 -6.01 -0.38 -11.95
CA ALA A 26 -5.83 0.40 -13.18
C ALA A 26 -7.12 0.49 -14.02
N ALA A 27 -7.83 -0.63 -14.16
CA ALA A 27 -9.12 -0.68 -14.85
C ALA A 27 -10.17 0.20 -14.15
N GLU A 28 -10.31 0.08 -12.82
CA GLU A 28 -11.24 0.90 -12.04
C GLU A 28 -10.95 2.40 -12.20
N LEU A 29 -9.68 2.80 -12.24
CA LEU A 29 -9.30 4.20 -12.48
C LEU A 29 -9.62 4.64 -13.91
N GLY A 30 -9.33 3.82 -14.91
CA GLY A 30 -9.61 4.15 -16.31
C GLY A 30 -11.10 4.21 -16.67
N GLU A 31 -11.94 3.48 -15.92
CA GLU A 31 -13.40 3.48 -16.06
C GLU A 31 -14.09 4.54 -15.18
N SER A 32 -13.36 5.21 -14.29
CA SER A 32 -13.88 6.20 -13.34
C SER A 32 -14.37 7.46 -14.07
N PRO A 33 -15.68 7.81 -14.03
CA PRO A 33 -16.20 9.03 -14.67
C PRO A 33 -15.61 10.35 -14.14
N GLU A 34 -15.10 10.30 -12.91
CA GLU A 34 -14.48 11.44 -12.23
C GLU A 34 -13.02 11.68 -12.65
N LEU A 35 -12.45 10.79 -13.47
CA LEU A 35 -11.14 10.92 -14.09
C LEU A 35 -11.29 11.08 -15.61
N ASP A 36 -10.31 11.68 -16.26
CA ASP A 36 -10.27 11.79 -17.70
C ASP A 36 -10.17 10.38 -18.30
N GLY A 37 -11.21 9.98 -19.02
CA GLY A 37 -11.36 8.60 -19.48
C GLY A 37 -10.17 8.14 -20.32
N GLY A 38 -9.86 6.84 -20.25
CA GLY A 38 -8.73 6.23 -20.93
C GLY A 38 -7.82 5.47 -19.95
N GLN A 39 -6.61 5.15 -20.40
CA GLN A 39 -5.61 4.50 -19.54
C GLN A 39 -4.90 5.56 -18.69
N VAL A 40 -5.46 5.83 -17.50
CA VAL A 40 -4.90 6.79 -16.53
C VAL A 40 -3.56 6.30 -15.97
N ILE A 41 -3.45 4.98 -15.76
CA ILE A 41 -2.20 4.33 -15.34
C ILE A 41 -1.96 3.09 -16.21
N ASP A 42 -0.69 2.81 -16.50
CA ASP A 42 -0.29 1.57 -17.18
C ASP A 42 -0.42 0.40 -16.18
N PRO A 43 -1.23 -0.64 -16.47
CA PRO A 43 -1.38 -1.80 -15.59
C PRO A 43 -0.10 -2.62 -15.45
N ALA A 44 0.95 -2.35 -16.25
CA ALA A 44 2.27 -2.95 -16.09
C ALA A 44 3.22 -2.11 -15.21
N ASP A 45 2.87 -0.87 -14.84
CA ASP A 45 3.69 0.02 -14.00
C ASP A 45 3.27 -0.05 -12.52
N ASP A 46 3.43 -1.22 -11.91
CA ASP A 46 2.98 -1.52 -10.55
C ASP A 46 3.96 -1.14 -9.44
N GLY A 47 5.18 -0.70 -9.78
CA GLY A 47 6.27 -0.53 -8.81
C GLY A 47 5.94 0.45 -7.69
N ALA A 48 5.37 1.61 -8.02
CA ALA A 48 4.95 2.58 -7.00
C ALA A 48 3.78 2.07 -6.15
N PHE A 49 2.86 1.32 -6.76
CA PHE A 49 1.76 0.68 -6.06
C PHE A 49 2.23 -0.41 -5.10
N LEU A 50 3.19 -1.24 -5.51
CA LEU A 50 3.81 -2.25 -4.66
C LEU A 50 4.43 -1.63 -3.40
N MET A 51 5.11 -0.48 -3.56
CA MET A 51 5.67 0.27 -2.44
C MET A 51 4.58 0.82 -1.49
N ILE A 52 3.45 1.27 -2.04
CA ILE A 52 2.27 1.70 -1.26
C ILE A 52 1.72 0.52 -0.44
N VAL A 53 1.56 -0.65 -1.06
CA VAL A 53 1.08 -1.87 -0.39
C VAL A 53 2.03 -2.32 0.72
N LEU A 54 3.35 -2.33 0.45
CA LEU A 54 4.36 -2.65 1.45
C LEU A 54 4.31 -1.68 2.64
N ALA A 55 4.29 -0.37 2.37
CA ALA A 55 4.25 0.64 3.43
C ALA A 55 2.96 0.57 4.26
N GLY A 56 1.81 0.36 3.62
CA GLY A 56 0.52 0.17 4.28
C GLY A 56 0.52 -1.05 5.21
N ASN A 57 1.02 -2.19 4.73
CA ASN A 57 1.09 -3.41 5.53
C ASN A 57 2.07 -3.29 6.70
N LEU A 58 3.20 -2.59 6.53
CA LEU A 58 4.12 -2.32 7.63
C LEU A 58 3.54 -1.34 8.67
N LEU A 59 2.64 -0.42 8.27
CA LEU A 59 1.91 0.41 9.22
C LEU A 59 0.92 -0.41 10.07
N GLU A 60 0.26 -1.41 9.47
CA GLU A 60 -0.60 -2.33 10.21
C GLU A 60 0.21 -3.30 11.08
N LEU A 61 1.33 -3.82 10.58
CA LEU A 61 2.24 -4.68 11.34
C LEU A 61 2.67 -4.03 12.65
N ASP A 62 3.10 -2.76 12.61
CA ASP A 62 3.50 -1.99 13.79
C ASP A 62 2.36 -1.84 14.83
N ARG A 63 1.09 -1.92 14.40
CA ARG A 63 -0.09 -1.83 15.29
C ARG A 63 -0.52 -3.17 15.84
N GLN A 64 -0.31 -4.23 15.06
CA GLN A 64 -0.79 -5.58 15.34
C GLN A 64 0.19 -6.37 16.21
N LEU A 65 1.47 -6.01 16.16
CA LEU A 65 2.53 -6.72 16.87
C LEU A 65 3.07 -5.93 18.07
N PRO A 66 3.51 -6.63 19.13
CA PRO A 66 4.17 -5.98 20.26
C PRO A 66 5.53 -5.41 19.87
N SER A 67 6.00 -4.44 20.67
CA SER A 67 7.33 -3.85 20.54
C SER A 67 8.44 -4.90 20.68
N GLY A 68 9.39 -4.90 19.75
CA GLY A 68 10.44 -5.89 19.60
C GLY A 68 10.21 -6.77 18.36
N PRO A 69 9.24 -7.71 18.39
CA PRO A 69 8.87 -8.50 17.22
C PRO A 69 8.48 -7.65 16.00
N ASP A 70 7.74 -6.55 16.20
CA ASP A 70 7.39 -5.59 15.14
C ASP A 70 8.61 -5.13 14.31
N ARG A 71 9.67 -4.71 14.99
CA ARG A 71 10.91 -4.19 14.39
C ARG A 71 11.69 -5.30 13.70
N ARG A 72 11.79 -6.47 14.31
CA ARG A 72 12.52 -7.61 13.74
C ARG A 72 11.82 -8.12 12.49
N ILE A 73 10.50 -8.32 12.54
CA ILE A 73 9.73 -8.78 11.39
C ILE A 73 9.73 -7.72 10.28
N THR A 74 9.65 -6.43 10.63
CA THR A 74 9.81 -5.33 9.64
C THR A 74 11.17 -5.41 8.94
N ALA A 75 12.28 -5.52 9.67
CA ALA A 75 13.62 -5.62 9.08
C ALA A 75 13.77 -6.86 8.17
N LEU A 76 13.24 -8.01 8.61
CA LEU A 76 13.22 -9.24 7.81
C LEU A 76 12.37 -9.08 6.54
N THR A 77 11.22 -8.42 6.65
CA THR A 77 10.31 -8.16 5.52
C THR A 77 10.98 -7.28 4.49
N LEU A 78 11.60 -6.16 4.91
CA LEU A 78 12.33 -5.26 4.02
C LEU A 78 13.53 -5.94 3.35
N SER A 79 14.30 -6.74 4.11
CA SER A 79 15.43 -7.50 3.56
C SER A 79 14.99 -8.50 2.49
N LYS A 80 13.96 -9.30 2.76
CA LYS A 80 13.42 -10.28 1.80
C LYS A 80 12.77 -9.62 0.59
N PHE A 81 12.05 -8.52 0.81
CA PHE A 81 11.44 -7.76 -0.27
C PHE A 81 12.49 -7.14 -1.20
N ALA A 82 13.56 -6.56 -0.64
CA ALA A 82 14.71 -6.06 -1.38
C ALA A 82 15.36 -7.17 -2.22
N GLN A 83 15.54 -8.35 -1.64
CA GLN A 83 16.04 -9.51 -2.36
C GLN A 83 15.12 -9.93 -3.53
N ALA A 84 13.80 -9.94 -3.31
CA ALA A 84 12.82 -10.35 -4.32
C ALA A 84 12.72 -9.36 -5.49
N THR A 85 12.87 -8.06 -5.21
CA THR A 85 12.75 -6.99 -6.22
C THR A 85 14.10 -6.56 -6.82
N GLY A 86 15.21 -7.04 -6.28
CA GLY A 86 16.57 -6.66 -6.70
C GLY A 86 16.98 -5.23 -6.30
N VAL A 87 16.19 -4.57 -5.45
CA VAL A 87 16.49 -3.23 -4.92
C VAL A 87 17.44 -3.35 -3.72
N GLN A 88 18.28 -2.35 -3.49
CA GLN A 88 19.13 -2.32 -2.29
C GLN A 88 18.30 -2.09 -1.04
N THR A 89 18.55 -2.90 0.01
CA THR A 89 17.79 -2.83 1.26
C THR A 89 17.79 -1.43 1.88
N SER A 90 18.92 -0.71 1.84
CA SER A 90 19.01 0.65 2.37
C SER A 90 18.17 1.68 1.61
N ASP A 91 18.05 1.52 0.29
CA ASP A 91 17.22 2.40 -0.53
C ASP A 91 15.74 2.11 -0.28
N LEU A 92 15.38 0.82 -0.20
CA LEU A 92 14.03 0.38 0.16
C LEU A 92 13.61 0.90 1.54
N GLU A 93 14.45 0.75 2.55
CA GLU A 93 14.20 1.26 3.92
C GLU A 93 13.92 2.77 3.91
N ARG A 94 14.72 3.54 3.16
CA ARG A 94 14.54 4.99 3.01
C ARG A 94 13.21 5.31 2.34
N GLU A 95 12.90 4.67 1.21
CA GLU A 95 11.70 4.92 0.43
C GLU A 95 10.43 4.55 1.19
N VAL A 96 10.39 3.35 1.79
CA VAL A 96 9.29 2.92 2.65
C VAL A 96 9.13 3.87 3.84
N GLY A 97 10.23 4.30 4.47
CA GLY A 97 10.19 5.26 5.58
C GLY A 97 9.57 6.60 5.17
N MET A 98 9.97 7.15 4.03
CA MET A 98 9.38 8.38 3.47
C MET A 98 7.89 8.20 3.15
N LEU A 99 7.52 7.06 2.58
CA LEU A 99 6.15 6.75 2.20
C LEU A 99 5.24 6.58 3.42
N LYS A 100 5.69 5.86 4.45
CA LYS A 100 4.99 5.76 5.76
C LYS A 100 4.78 7.13 6.38
N ALA A 101 5.80 8.00 6.35
CA ALA A 101 5.68 9.38 6.86
C ALA A 101 4.70 10.22 6.04
N MET A 102 4.69 10.09 4.72
CA MET A 102 3.72 10.75 3.85
C MET A 102 2.29 10.27 4.16
N MET A 103 2.07 8.96 4.21
CA MET A 103 0.79 8.35 4.56
C MET A 103 0.28 8.83 5.92
N ALA A 104 1.14 8.89 6.94
CA ALA A 104 0.76 9.40 8.27
C ALA A 104 0.27 10.85 8.22
N ARG A 105 0.91 11.73 7.42
CA ARG A 105 0.47 13.12 7.22
C ARG A 105 -0.86 13.20 6.47
N LEU A 106 -1.01 12.42 5.40
CA LEU A 106 -2.23 12.39 4.57
C LEU A 106 -3.44 11.84 5.33
N ASN A 107 -3.21 11.02 6.36
CA ASN A 107 -4.26 10.40 7.12
C ASN A 107 -4.74 11.24 8.31
N HIS A 108 -3.98 12.23 8.77
CA HIS A 108 -4.30 12.99 9.98
C HIS A 108 -5.67 13.70 9.88
N PRO A 109 -6.54 13.63 10.93
CA PRO A 109 -6.32 13.02 12.25
C PRO A 109 -6.69 11.52 12.35
N SER A 110 -7.11 10.90 11.24
CA SER A 110 -7.45 9.48 11.17
C SER A 110 -6.21 8.56 11.21
N LYS A 111 -6.46 7.28 11.47
CA LYS A 111 -5.48 6.18 11.38
C LYS A 111 -5.87 5.14 10.33
N ASN A 112 -6.82 5.45 9.44
CA ASN A 112 -7.32 4.53 8.43
C ASN A 112 -6.24 4.27 7.35
N THR A 113 -5.67 3.07 7.31
CA THR A 113 -4.56 2.74 6.41
C THR A 113 -4.99 2.67 4.95
N VAL A 114 -6.17 2.13 4.64
CA VAL A 114 -6.67 2.10 3.24
C VAL A 114 -6.89 3.52 2.70
N TYR A 115 -7.36 4.45 3.53
CA TYR A 115 -7.46 5.86 3.16
C TYR A 115 -6.10 6.48 2.85
N ALA A 116 -5.09 6.18 3.68
CA ALA A 116 -3.73 6.67 3.45
C ALA A 116 -3.10 6.08 2.18
N MET A 117 -3.35 4.80 1.89
CA MET A 117 -2.91 4.12 0.68
C MET A 117 -3.54 4.74 -0.57
N SER A 118 -4.87 4.93 -0.58
CA SER A 118 -5.56 5.56 -1.72
C SER A 118 -5.06 6.97 -1.97
N ARG A 119 -4.83 7.77 -0.91
CA ARG A 119 -4.23 9.10 -1.09
C ARG A 119 -2.79 9.02 -1.60
N ALA A 120 -2.00 8.08 -1.13
CA ALA A 120 -0.63 7.90 -1.62
C ALA A 120 -0.61 7.53 -3.12
N LEU A 121 -1.56 6.72 -3.59
CA LEU A 121 -1.72 6.40 -5.01
C LEU A 121 -1.90 7.66 -5.86
N PHE A 122 -2.79 8.56 -5.42
CA PHE A 122 -3.00 9.86 -6.07
C PHE A 122 -1.73 10.70 -6.19
N HIS A 123 -0.84 10.65 -5.19
CA HIS A 123 0.43 11.36 -5.22
C HIS A 123 1.47 10.69 -6.11
N GLN A 124 1.58 9.36 -6.07
CA GLN A 124 2.64 8.63 -6.77
C GLN A 124 2.37 8.50 -8.28
N TYR A 125 1.11 8.41 -8.68
CA TYR A 125 0.70 8.32 -10.09
C TYR A 125 0.16 9.65 -10.65
N ASP A 126 0.32 10.75 -9.90
CA ASP A 126 -0.18 12.11 -10.24
C ASP A 126 -1.64 12.17 -10.72
N LEU A 127 -2.50 11.35 -10.13
CA LEU A 127 -3.92 11.22 -10.50
C LEU A 127 -4.72 12.52 -10.32
N PHE A 128 -4.16 13.51 -9.62
CA PHE A 128 -4.80 14.81 -9.48
C PHE A 128 -5.00 15.50 -10.83
N GLY A 129 -4.01 15.41 -11.73
CA GLY A 129 -4.10 16.02 -13.08
C GLY A 129 -5.22 15.43 -13.93
N HIS A 130 -5.56 14.19 -13.66
CA HIS A 130 -6.57 13.40 -14.36
C HIS A 130 -8.00 13.67 -13.90
N GLN A 131 -8.22 14.35 -12.76
CA GLN A 131 -9.59 14.57 -12.27
C GLN A 131 -10.38 15.50 -13.19
N THR A 132 -11.59 15.14 -13.60
CA THR A 132 -12.43 15.97 -14.49
C THR A 132 -13.00 17.22 -13.80
N ASP A 133 -13.15 17.18 -12.49
CA ASP A 133 -13.60 18.31 -11.67
C ASP A 133 -12.42 19.22 -11.29
N GLU A 134 -12.43 20.45 -11.83
CA GLU A 134 -11.41 21.48 -11.60
C GLU A 134 -11.24 21.83 -10.12
N TYR A 135 -12.31 21.81 -9.32
CA TYR A 135 -12.23 22.15 -7.89
C TYR A 135 -11.34 21.17 -7.13
N PHE A 136 -11.52 19.87 -7.37
CA PHE A 136 -10.72 18.83 -6.73
C PHE A 136 -9.30 18.78 -7.29
N ARG A 137 -9.16 18.97 -8.62
CA ARG A 137 -7.86 19.06 -9.31
C ARG A 137 -6.98 20.18 -8.72
N ASP A 138 -7.51 21.40 -8.65
CA ASP A 138 -6.77 22.59 -8.19
C ASP A 138 -6.35 22.49 -6.72
N LYS A 139 -7.22 21.88 -5.89
CA LYS A 139 -6.92 21.65 -4.47
C LYS A 139 -5.97 20.48 -4.22
N ARG A 140 -5.65 19.69 -5.25
CA ARG A 140 -4.95 18.40 -5.11
C ARG A 140 -5.63 17.53 -4.03
N GLU A 141 -6.95 17.43 -4.13
CA GLU A 141 -7.77 16.56 -3.30
C GLU A 141 -8.43 15.48 -4.17
N PRO A 142 -8.44 14.20 -3.76
CA PRO A 142 -9.13 13.16 -4.52
C PRO A 142 -10.64 13.42 -4.58
N HIS A 143 -11.26 13.22 -5.74
CA HIS A 143 -12.72 13.25 -5.84
C HIS A 143 -13.32 12.19 -4.88
N PRO A 144 -14.33 12.53 -4.05
CA PRO A 144 -14.81 11.66 -2.98
C PRO A 144 -15.31 10.29 -3.44
N VAL A 145 -15.93 10.23 -4.63
CA VAL A 145 -16.45 8.97 -5.18
C VAL A 145 -15.31 8.04 -5.59
N THR A 146 -14.33 8.53 -6.37
CA THR A 146 -13.12 7.78 -6.74
C THR A 146 -12.36 7.32 -5.50
N LEU A 147 -12.18 8.21 -4.53
CA LEU A 147 -11.51 7.88 -3.27
C LEU A 147 -12.22 6.77 -2.51
N LYS A 148 -13.56 6.79 -2.46
CA LYS A 148 -14.34 5.74 -1.79
C LYS A 148 -14.16 4.39 -2.49
N ARG A 149 -14.17 4.34 -3.83
CA ARG A 149 -13.97 3.11 -4.60
C ARG A 149 -12.56 2.55 -4.39
N LEU A 150 -11.54 3.41 -4.49
CA LEU A 150 -10.16 3.02 -4.18
C LEU A 150 -9.99 2.50 -2.75
N ASN A 151 -10.61 3.14 -1.74
CA ASN A 151 -10.53 2.63 -0.36
C ASN A 151 -11.07 1.21 -0.23
N GLY A 152 -12.10 0.86 -1.00
CA GLY A 152 -12.61 -0.51 -1.08
C GLY A 152 -11.59 -1.46 -1.68
N LEU A 153 -10.96 -1.07 -2.79
CA LEU A 153 -9.91 -1.87 -3.45
C LEU A 153 -8.67 -2.04 -2.57
N MET A 154 -8.17 -0.96 -1.97
CA MET A 154 -6.99 -0.99 -1.09
C MET A 154 -7.13 -1.97 0.08
N GLY A 155 -8.36 -2.24 0.53
CA GLY A 155 -8.63 -3.22 1.57
C GLY A 155 -8.19 -4.64 1.21
N PHE A 156 -8.26 -5.03 -0.07
CA PHE A 156 -7.84 -6.36 -0.53
C PHE A 156 -6.31 -6.54 -0.53
N PHE A 157 -5.56 -5.45 -0.41
CA PHE A 157 -4.08 -5.48 -0.37
C PHE A 157 -3.53 -5.42 1.06
N LEU A 158 -4.39 -5.44 2.09
CA LEU A 158 -3.97 -5.56 3.48
C LEU A 158 -3.91 -7.03 3.89
N TRP A 159 -2.83 -7.38 4.59
CA TRP A 159 -2.66 -8.68 5.21
C TRP A 159 -3.77 -8.94 6.22
N ASP A 160 -4.34 -10.13 6.16
CA ASP A 160 -5.41 -10.57 7.05
C ASP A 160 -4.84 -10.92 8.44
N TRP A 161 -4.70 -9.90 9.27
CA TRP A 161 -4.23 -10.02 10.64
C TRP A 161 -5.22 -10.77 11.54
N GLU A 162 -6.52 -10.70 11.25
CA GLU A 162 -7.54 -11.41 12.03
C GLU A 162 -7.35 -12.92 11.87
N ASN A 163 -7.33 -13.40 10.63
CA ASN A 163 -7.05 -14.80 10.31
C ASN A 163 -5.68 -15.25 10.83
N PHE A 164 -4.66 -14.37 10.75
CA PHE A 164 -3.34 -14.67 11.30
C PHE A 164 -3.38 -14.94 12.81
N HIS A 165 -4.02 -14.06 13.60
CA HIS A 165 -4.08 -14.21 15.06
C HIS A 165 -4.92 -15.42 15.49
N GLU A 166 -5.91 -15.83 14.71
CA GLU A 166 -6.69 -17.05 14.96
C GLU A 166 -5.86 -18.33 14.79
N HIS A 167 -5.02 -18.39 13.76
CA HIS A 167 -4.33 -19.61 13.37
C HIS A 167 -2.88 -19.69 13.85
N TYR A 168 -2.28 -18.56 14.22
CA TYR A 168 -0.86 -18.48 14.54
C TYR A 168 -0.61 -17.67 15.81
N ARG A 169 0.26 -18.21 16.66
CA ARG A 169 0.95 -17.43 17.70
C ARG A 169 2.39 -17.19 17.27
N ILE A 170 2.88 -15.97 17.47
CA ILE A 170 4.30 -15.67 17.33
C ILE A 170 5.01 -16.33 18.50
N ALA A 171 5.89 -17.27 18.20
CA ALA A 171 6.77 -17.85 19.21
C ALA A 171 7.90 -16.85 19.49
N PRO A 172 8.27 -16.64 20.76
CA PRO A 172 9.38 -15.77 21.13
C PRO A 172 10.73 -16.27 20.61
#